data_AF-A0A147GMM4-F1
#
_entry.id   AF-A0A147GMM4-F1
#
_cell.length_a   1.000
_cell.length_b   1.000
_cell.length_c   1.000
_cell.angle_alpha   90.00
_cell.angle_beta   90.00
_cell.angle_gamma   90.00
#
_symmetry.space_group_name_H-M   'P 1'
#
loop_
_entity.id
_entity.type
_entity.pdbx_description
1 polymer ?
#
loop_
_entity_poly.entity_id
_entity_poly.type
_entity_poly.pdbx_seq_one_letter_code
_entity_poly.pdbx_strand_id
1 'polypeptide(L)' 'KPVVEQGNAGLGKRAPLPECRARIEDTGGQVVTTTLPQASDYLNAEFTRWAKVVKERNIKAD' A
#
# COMPACT_ATOMS: atom_id res chain seq x y z
N LYS A 1 3.47 -18.31 1.43
CA LYS A 1 4.93 -18.01 1.39
C LYS A 1 5.32 -17.54 2.78
N PRO A 2 5.90 -18.41 3.63
CA PRO A 2 5.98 -18.18 5.08
C PRO A 2 6.70 -16.88 5.46
N VAL A 3 7.75 -16.49 4.72
CA VAL A 3 8.49 -15.24 4.96
C VAL A 3 7.63 -14.00 4.74
N VAL A 4 6.77 -14.00 3.72
CA VAL A 4 5.90 -12.85 3.40
C VAL A 4 4.80 -12.69 4.45
N GLU A 5 4.24 -13.82 4.91
CA GLU A 5 3.23 -13.85 5.97
C GLU A 5 3.81 -13.37 7.31
N GLN A 6 4.99 -13.86 7.68
CA GLN A 6 5.71 -13.40 8.88
C GLN A 6 6.06 -11.91 8.81
N GLY A 7 6.51 -11.44 7.64
CA GLY A 7 6.78 -10.02 7.41
C GLY A 7 5.53 -9.16 7.60
N ASN A 8 4.40 -9.54 6.98
CA ASN A 8 3.14 -8.81 7.13
C ASN A 8 2.66 -8.79 8.58
N ALA A 9 2.74 -9.91 9.28
CA ALA A 9 2.38 -9.99 10.69
C ALA A 9 3.28 -9.11 11.58
N GLY A 10 4.58 -9.06 11.30
CA GLY A 10 5.52 -8.19 12.01
C GLY A 10 5.23 -6.71 11.79
N LEU A 11 4.99 -6.31 10.54
CA LEU A 11 4.63 -4.93 10.20
C LEU A 11 3.27 -4.53 10.79
N GLY A 12 2.27 -5.41 10.74
CA GLY A 12 0.95 -5.15 11.33
C GLY A 12 0.99 -4.87 12.83
N LYS A 13 1.99 -5.41 13.55
CA LYS A 13 2.20 -5.12 14.98
C LYS A 13 2.97 -3.83 15.23
N ARG A 14 3.93 -3.49 14.36
CA ARG A 14 4.86 -2.36 14.57
C ARG A 14 4.37 -1.04 13.97
N ALA A 15 3.82 -1.06 12.77
CA ALA A 15 3.40 0.15 12.07
C ALA A 15 2.40 1.01 12.85
N PRO A 16 1.45 0.44 13.63
CA PRO A 16 0.52 1.24 14.44
C PRO A 16 1.14 1.87 15.70
N LEU A 17 2.36 1.48 16.09
CA LEU A 17 3.00 2.02 17.29
C LEU A 17 3.22 3.54 17.15
N PRO A 18 3.04 4.34 18.23
CA PRO A 18 3.07 5.80 18.15
C PRO A 18 4.33 6.36 17.50
N GLU A 19 5.50 5.80 17.81
CA GLU A 19 6.79 6.23 17.28
C GLU A 19 6.97 5.90 15.79
N CYS A 20 6.40 4.79 15.33
CA CYS A 20 6.40 4.41 13.91
C CYS A 20 5.41 5.27 13.12
N ARG A 21 4.20 5.42 13.66
CA ARG A 21 3.16 6.26 13.08
C ARG A 21 3.62 7.71 12.94
N ALA A 22 4.15 8.31 14.01
CA ALA A 22 4.59 9.70 14.00
C ALA A 22 5.66 9.94 12.92
N ARG A 23 6.61 9.03 12.76
CA ARG A 23 7.63 9.14 11.69
C ARG A 23 7.03 9.02 10.28
N ILE A 24 6.05 8.14 10.10
CA ILE A 24 5.38 7.97 8.80
C ILE A 24 4.56 9.23 8.47
N GLU A 25 3.83 9.75 9.44
CA GLU A 25 3.01 10.96 9.30
C GLU A 25 3.87 12.22 9.08
N ASP A 26 5.04 12.33 9.72
CA ASP A 26 6.01 13.42 9.51
C ASP A 26 6.51 13.49 8.05
N THR A 27 6.58 12.34 7.36
CA THR A 27 6.92 12.27 5.92
C THR A 27 5.72 12.53 5.00
N GLY A 28 4.55 12.86 5.55
CA GLY A 28 3.29 12.99 4.82
C GLY A 28 2.63 11.67 4.45
N GLY A 29 3.13 10.55 4.99
CA GLY A 29 2.56 9.22 4.79
C GLY A 29 1.39 8.91 5.72
N GLN A 30 0.65 7.86 5.40
CA GLN A 30 -0.41 7.32 6.25
C GLN A 30 -0.10 5.86 6.59
N VAL A 31 -0.26 5.50 7.87
CA VAL A 31 -0.17 4.10 8.29
C VAL A 31 -1.42 3.34 7.86
N VAL A 32 -1.24 2.31 7.05
CA VAL A 32 -2.28 1.36 6.66
C VAL A 32 -1.78 -0.05 6.92
N THR A 33 -2.62 -0.88 7.53
CA THR A 33 -2.34 -2.29 7.75
C THR A 33 -3.42 -3.13 7.08
N THR A 34 -3.03 -4.00 6.16
CA THR A 34 -3.93 -4.90 5.44
C THR A 34 -3.45 -6.34 5.53
N THR A 35 -4.33 -7.28 5.21
CA THR A 35 -3.94 -8.65 4.89
C THR A 35 -3.32 -8.73 3.49
N LEU A 36 -2.61 -9.83 3.18
CA LEU A 36 -2.03 -10.03 1.85
C LEU A 36 -3.10 -10.07 0.73
N PRO A 37 -4.26 -10.76 0.88
CA PRO A 37 -5.33 -10.69 -0.11
C PRO A 37 -5.85 -9.27 -0.32
N GLN A 38 -6.10 -8.53 0.77
CA GLN A 38 -6.56 -7.14 0.68
C GLN A 38 -5.57 -6.23 -0.05
N ALA A 39 -4.25 -6.41 0.17
CA ALA A 39 -3.23 -5.68 -0.57
C ALA A 39 -3.27 -6.02 -2.07
N SER A 40 -3.43 -7.30 -2.41
CA SER A 40 -3.56 -7.75 -3.80
C SER A 40 -4.80 -7.15 -4.47
N ASP A 41 -5.94 -7.17 -3.79
CA ASP A 41 -7.20 -6.64 -4.32
C ASP A 41 -7.12 -5.13 -4.53
N TYR A 42 -6.54 -4.40 -3.57
CA TYR A 42 -6.30 -2.97 -3.70
C TYR A 42 -5.41 -2.63 -4.91
N LEU A 43 -4.29 -3.33 -5.06
CA LEU A 43 -3.37 -3.11 -6.18
C LEU A 43 -4.04 -3.40 -7.53
N ASN A 44 -4.79 -4.50 -7.64
CA ASN A 44 -5.53 -4.84 -8.85
C ASN A 44 -6.59 -3.78 -9.20
N ALA A 45 -7.31 -3.26 -8.20
CA ALA A 45 -8.28 -2.18 -8.39
C ALA A 45 -7.61 -0.89 -8.86
N GLU A 46 -6.48 -0.51 -8.25
CA GLU A 46 -5.74 0.69 -8.66
C GLU A 46 -5.13 0.54 -10.05
N PHE A 47 -4.58 -0.62 -10.42
CA PHE A 47 -4.12 -0.87 -11.79
C PHE A 47 -5.24 -0.72 -12.81
N THR A 48 -6.42 -1.29 -12.53
CA THR A 48 -7.58 -1.15 -13.41
C THR A 48 -8.01 0.31 -13.55
N ARG A 49 -8.10 1.03 -12.43
CA ARG A 49 -8.48 2.44 -12.39
C ARG A 49 -7.49 3.31 -13.17
N TRP A 50 -6.20 3.17 -12.90
CA TRP A 50 -5.19 4.03 -13.50
C TRP A 50 -4.93 3.69 -14.96
N ALA A 51 -5.03 2.42 -15.37
CA ALA A 51 -4.99 2.04 -16.79
C ALA A 51 -6.10 2.75 -17.60
N LYS A 52 -7.31 2.83 -17.03
CA LYS A 52 -8.41 3.59 -17.64
C LYS A 52 -8.08 5.07 -17.76
N VAL A 53 -7.63 5.70 -16.68
CA VAL A 53 -7.30 7.15 -16.65
C VAL A 53 -6.20 7.48 -17.67
N VAL A 54 -5.12 6.69 -17.69
CA VAL A 54 -4.00 6.90 -18.61
C VAL A 54 -4.47 6.86 -20.06
N LYS A 55 -5.30 5.86 -20.40
CA LYS A 55 -5.85 5.72 -21.75
C LYS A 55 -6.79 6.87 -22.12
N GLU A 56 -7.77 7.18 -21.27
CA GLU A 56 -8.80 8.19 -21.55
C GLU A 56 -8.23 9.61 -21.64
N ARG A 57 -7.15 9.88 -20.90
CA ARG A 57 -6.52 11.19 -20.85
C ARG A 57 -5.29 11.30 -21.74
N ASN A 58 -4.97 10.25 -22.51
CA ASN A 58 -3.80 10.17 -23.39
C ASN A 58 -2.50 10.57 -22.65
N ILE A 59 -2.36 10.12 -21.40
CA ILE A 59 -1.19 10.39 -20.58
C ILE A 59 -0.07 9.48 -21.08
N LYS A 60 1.11 10.06 -21.32
CA LYS A 60 2.32 9.32 -21.66
C LYS A 60 3.33 9.54 -20.55
N ALA A 61 3.93 8.46 -20.07
CA ALA A 61 5.16 8.57 -19.29
C ALA A 61 6.30 8.96 -20.24
N ASP A 62 7.25 9.73 -19.73
CA ASP A 62 8.52 10.04 -20.39
C ASP A 62 9.38 8.78 -20.63
#